data_AF-A0A7C5GVD6-F1
#
_entry.id   AF-A0A7C5GVD6-F1
#
_cell.length_a   1.000
_cell.length_b   1.000
_cell.length_c   1.000
_cell.angle_alpha   90.00
_cell.angle_beta   90.00
_cell.angle_gamma   90.00
#
_symmetry.space_group_name_H-M   'P 1'
#
loop_
_entity.id
_entity.type
_entity.pdbx_description
1 polymer ?
#
loop_
_entity_poly.entity_id
_entity_poly.type
_entity_poly.pdbx_seq_one_letter_code
_entity_poly.pdbx_strand_id
1 'polypeptide(L)'
;MAISRRREMVFLYTVTDANPNGDPLNANHPRYDEDTEQVLVSDVRIKRTVRDQWIRDGKMVFIDGEPKTLKERFEELKKATGKTVAREVMARCIDTRLF
;
A
#
# COMPACT_ATOMS: atom_id res chain seq x y z
N MET A 1 -17.92 -11.49 4.27
CA MET A 1 -18.23 -12.28 3.06
C MET A 1 -16.91 -12.55 2.36
N ALA A 2 -16.55 -13.82 2.16
CA ALA A 2 -15.38 -14.18 1.38
C ALA A 2 -15.70 -14.03 -0.13
N ILE A 3 -14.68 -13.74 -0.94
CA ILE A 3 -14.85 -13.64 -2.40
C ILE A 3 -15.11 -15.06 -2.94
N SER A 4 -16.22 -15.26 -3.66
CA SER A 4 -16.66 -16.59 -4.11
C SER A 4 -15.99 -17.08 -5.40
N ARG A 5 -15.32 -16.21 -6.14
CA ARG A 5 -14.64 -16.51 -7.40
C ARG A 5 -13.33 -15.75 -7.50
N ARG A 6 -12.29 -16.41 -8.01
CA ARG A 6 -11.02 -15.75 -8.39
C ARG A 6 -11.29 -14.69 -9.45
N ARG A 7 -10.57 -13.58 -9.37
CA ARG A 7 -10.63 -12.47 -10.33
C ARG A 7 -9.23 -12.14 -10.77
N GLU A 8 -9.10 -11.75 -12.03
CA GLU A 8 -7.86 -11.21 -12.60
C GLU A 8 -8.20 -9.85 -13.20
N MET A 9 -7.24 -8.93 -13.13
CA MET A 9 -7.43 -7.55 -13.58
C MET A 9 -6.15 -7.09 -14.27
N VAL A 10 -6.31 -6.49 -15.44
CA VAL A 10 -5.26 -5.71 -16.10
C VAL A 10 -5.54 -4.25 -15.77
N PHE A 11 -4.61 -3.61 -15.07
CA PHE A 11 -4.70 -2.19 -14.72
C PHE A 11 -3.74 -1.39 -15.59
N LEU A 12 -4.29 -0.54 -16.44
CA LEU A 12 -3.51 0.32 -17.34
C LEU A 12 -3.64 1.77 -16.88
N TYR A 13 -2.50 2.45 -16.77
CA TYR A 13 -2.45 3.89 -16.54
C TYR A 13 -1.24 4.47 -17.25
N THR A 14 -1.31 5.76 -17.54
CA THR A 14 -0.23 6.52 -18.17
C THR A 14 0.14 7.71 -17.31
N VAL A 15 1.35 8.21 -17.48
CA VAL A 15 1.82 9.45 -16.86
C VAL A 15 2.47 10.32 -17.93
N THR A 16 2.43 11.63 -17.75
CA THR A 16 3.05 12.62 -18.65
C THR A 16 3.88 13.56 -17.80
N ASP A 17 5.11 13.83 -18.23
CA ASP A 17 6.05 14.72 -17.54
C ASP A 17 6.19 14.42 -16.03
N ALA A 18 6.19 13.14 -15.67
CA ALA A 18 6.19 12.70 -14.28
C ALA A 18 7.07 11.47 -14.07
N ASN A 19 7.51 11.29 -12.83
CA ASN A 19 8.21 10.09 -12.39
C ASN A 19 7.23 9.12 -11.69
N PRO A 20 6.82 8.01 -12.31
CA PRO A 20 5.80 7.12 -11.76
C PRO A 20 6.31 6.30 -10.56
N ASN A 21 7.60 5.96 -10.56
CA ASN A 21 8.26 5.16 -9.52
C ASN A 21 9.75 5.50 -9.49
N GLY A 22 10.17 6.39 -8.60
CA GLY A 22 11.58 6.75 -8.45
C GLY A 22 12.44 5.62 -7.87
N ASP A 23 13.70 5.53 -8.30
CA ASP A 23 14.68 4.62 -7.75
C ASP A 23 15.57 5.34 -6.71
N PRO A 24 15.49 4.98 -5.41
CA PRO A 24 16.32 5.59 -4.38
C PRO A 24 17.82 5.34 -4.57
N LEU A 25 18.22 4.30 -5.32
CA LEU A 25 19.63 3.99 -5.60
C LEU A 25 20.17 4.73 -6.81
N ASN A 26 19.31 5.31 -7.64
CA ASN A 26 19.67 6.01 -8.86
C ASN A 26 19.14 7.44 -8.86
N ALA A 27 19.53 8.24 -7.87
CA ALA A 27 19.18 9.66 -7.74
C ALA A 27 17.69 10.00 -7.98
N ASN A 28 16.78 9.07 -7.64
CA ASN A 28 15.35 9.19 -7.87
C ASN A 28 14.96 9.34 -9.36
N HIS A 29 15.78 8.87 -10.31
CA HIS A 29 15.34 8.65 -11.69
C HIS A 29 14.18 7.64 -11.73
N PRO A 30 13.33 7.63 -12.78
CA PRO A 30 12.37 6.55 -12.96
C PRO A 30 13.07 5.20 -12.89
N ARG A 31 12.44 4.22 -12.25
CA ARG A 31 12.94 2.85 -12.25
C ARG A 31 12.72 2.26 -13.65
N TYR A 32 13.70 1.51 -14.13
CA TYR A 32 13.62 0.76 -15.38
C TYR A 32 13.93 -0.71 -15.11
N ASP A 33 13.39 -1.57 -15.95
CA ASP A 33 13.79 -2.97 -16.03
C ASP A 33 15.13 -3.07 -16.79
N GLU A 34 16.11 -3.75 -16.23
CA GLU A 34 17.49 -3.77 -16.77
C GLU A 34 17.60 -4.50 -18.10
N ASP A 35 16.72 -5.47 -18.38
CA ASP A 35 16.76 -6.27 -19.59
C ASP A 35 15.97 -5.63 -20.75
N THR A 36 14.83 -5.01 -20.44
CA THR A 36 13.90 -4.48 -21.45
C THR A 36 13.96 -2.97 -21.62
N GLU A 37 14.66 -2.27 -20.72
CA GLU A 37 14.74 -0.80 -20.62
C GLU A 37 13.37 -0.11 -20.46
N GLN A 38 12.31 -0.87 -20.19
CA GLN A 38 10.98 -0.32 -19.99
C GLN A 38 10.86 0.30 -18.59
N VAL A 39 10.07 1.37 -18.48
CA VAL A 39 9.74 1.97 -17.18
C VAL A 39 9.06 0.92 -16.31
N LEU A 40 9.61 0.71 -15.13
CA LEU A 40 9.12 -0.28 -14.18
C LEU A 40 8.42 0.43 -13.01
N VAL A 41 7.21 -0.03 -12.69
CA VAL A 41 6.49 0.41 -11.51
C VAL A 41 6.27 -0.79 -10.61
N SER A 42 6.84 -0.74 -9.43
CA SER A 42 6.77 -1.82 -8.46
C SER A 42 5.34 -2.04 -7.94
N ASP A 43 5.01 -3.27 -7.57
CA ASP A 43 3.74 -3.59 -6.94
C ASP A 43 3.55 -2.82 -5.61
N VAL A 44 4.63 -2.64 -4.83
CA VAL A 44 4.61 -1.87 -3.58
C VAL A 44 4.25 -0.39 -3.81
N ARG A 45 4.65 0.21 -4.95
CA ARG A 45 4.25 1.57 -5.32
C ARG A 45 2.75 1.66 -5.58
N ILE A 46 2.18 0.70 -6.32
CA ILE A 46 0.73 0.65 -6.56
C ILE A 46 -0.02 0.44 -5.25
N LYS A 47 0.43 -0.51 -4.41
CA LYS A 47 -0.15 -0.77 -3.08
C LYS A 47 -0.11 0.48 -2.19
N ARG A 48 0.93 1.32 -2.30
CA ARG A 48 1.02 2.59 -1.57
C ARG A 48 -0.03 3.58 -2.06
N THR A 49 -0.16 3.78 -3.37
CA THR A 49 -1.18 4.68 -3.95
C THR A 49 -2.60 4.27 -3.53
N VAL A 50 -2.89 2.96 -3.51
CA VAL A 50 -4.18 2.44 -3.04
C VAL A 50 -4.40 2.72 -1.55
N ARG A 51 -3.40 2.50 -0.69
CA ARG A 51 -3.50 2.85 0.75
C ARG A 51 -3.71 4.34 0.97
N ASP A 52 -2.99 5.19 0.23
CA ASP A 52 -3.13 6.64 0.33
C ASP A 52 -4.54 7.10 -0.03
N GLN A 53 -5.16 6.49 -1.05
CA GLN A 53 -6.56 6.76 -1.37
C GLN A 53 -7.50 6.31 -0.25
N TRP A 54 -7.29 5.12 0.32
CA TRP A 54 -8.10 4.63 1.43
C TRP A 54 -8.00 5.52 2.68
N ILE A 55 -6.82 6.06 2.98
CA ILE A 55 -6.64 7.03 4.07
C ILE A 55 -7.47 8.29 3.79
N ARG A 56 -7.42 8.83 2.55
CA ARG A 56 -8.24 9.98 2.14
C ARG A 56 -9.74 9.70 2.28
N ASP A 57 -10.15 8.47 2.01
CA ASP A 57 -11.55 8.02 2.15
C ASP A 57 -11.93 7.71 3.62
N GLY A 58 -11.05 7.98 4.59
CA GLY A 58 -11.28 7.73 6.02
C GLY A 58 -11.30 6.25 6.39
N LYS A 59 -10.75 5.37 5.55
CA LYS A 59 -10.65 3.93 5.86
C LYS A 59 -9.44 3.67 6.76
N MET A 60 -9.59 2.71 7.65
CA MET A 60 -8.51 2.27 8.53
C MET A 60 -7.53 1.38 7.75
N VAL A 61 -6.26 1.77 7.75
CA VAL A 61 -5.14 1.00 7.19
C VAL A 61 -4.10 0.73 8.28
N PHE A 62 -3.31 -0.31 8.12
CA PHE A 62 -2.21 -0.63 9.02
C PHE A 62 -0.97 0.20 8.69
N ILE A 63 -0.62 0.35 7.40
CA ILE A 63 0.49 1.18 6.95
C ILE A 63 -0.03 2.54 6.47
N ASP A 64 0.14 3.58 7.29
CA ASP A 64 -0.24 4.97 6.95
C ASP A 64 0.91 5.76 6.29
N GLY A 65 2.15 5.26 6.38
CA GLY A 65 3.34 5.87 5.77
C GLY A 65 4.02 6.91 6.63
N GLU A 66 3.54 7.09 7.85
CA GLU A 66 4.29 7.78 8.87
C GLU A 66 5.39 6.85 9.42
N PRO A 67 6.59 7.38 9.71
CA PRO A 67 7.68 6.59 10.29
C PRO A 67 7.33 6.23 11.74
N LYS A 68 6.74 5.05 11.92
CA LYS A 68 6.30 4.53 13.21
C LYS A 68 6.88 3.15 13.46
N THR A 69 7.24 2.86 14.71
CA THR A 69 7.56 1.49 15.10
C THR A 69 6.29 0.63 15.09
N LEU A 70 6.47 -0.68 14.96
CA LEU A 70 5.37 -1.64 15.03
C LEU A 70 4.56 -1.49 16.33
N LYS A 71 5.26 -1.23 17.44
CA LYS A 71 4.64 -1.11 18.77
C LYS A 71 3.75 0.12 18.88
N GLU A 72 4.24 1.28 18.43
CA GLU A 72 3.46 2.53 18.41
C GLU A 72 2.23 2.36 17.53
N ARG A 73 2.42 1.82 16.32
CA ARG A 73 1.31 1.61 15.39
C ARG A 73 0.25 0.67 15.97
N PHE A 74 0.68 -0.40 16.62
CA PHE A 74 -0.23 -1.34 17.25
C PHE A 74 -1.05 -0.69 18.36
N GLU A 75 -0.43 0.10 19.24
CA GLU A 75 -1.14 0.77 20.34
C GLU A 75 -2.11 1.86 19.84
N GLU A 76 -1.79 2.58 18.77
CA GLU A 76 -2.72 3.50 18.10
C GLU A 76 -3.98 2.77 17.63
N LEU A 77 -3.80 1.66 16.90
CA LEU A 77 -4.90 0.88 16.35
C LEU A 77 -5.71 0.17 17.44
N LYS A 78 -5.06 -0.28 18.51
CA LYS A 78 -5.69 -0.84 19.70
C LYS A 78 -6.67 0.15 20.33
N LYS A 79 -6.24 1.41 20.50
CA LYS A 79 -7.09 2.51 21.00
C LYS A 79 -8.23 2.83 20.04
N ALA A 80 -7.94 2.91 18.74
CA ALA A 80 -8.95 3.25 17.73
C ALA A 80 -10.03 2.16 17.54
N THR A 81 -9.67 0.89 17.73
CA THR A 81 -10.59 -0.25 17.54
C THR A 81 -11.23 -0.76 18.83
N GLY A 82 -10.69 -0.40 20.00
CA GLY A 82 -11.09 -0.94 21.30
C GLY A 82 -10.76 -2.44 21.46
N LYS A 83 -9.90 -3.00 20.61
CA LYS A 83 -9.55 -4.43 20.61
C LYS A 83 -8.13 -4.64 21.11
N THR A 84 -7.90 -5.72 21.86
CA THR A 84 -6.58 -6.03 22.44
C THR A 84 -5.85 -7.16 21.71
N VAL A 85 -6.60 -8.05 21.06
CA VAL A 85 -6.05 -9.17 20.31
C VAL A 85 -5.57 -8.70 18.95
N ALA A 86 -4.30 -8.97 18.62
CA ALA A 86 -3.69 -8.45 17.41
C ALA A 86 -4.44 -8.83 16.12
N ARG A 87 -4.93 -10.07 16.06
CA ARG A 87 -5.76 -10.54 14.95
C ARG A 87 -7.04 -9.71 14.76
N GLU A 88 -7.69 -9.32 15.85
CA GLU A 88 -8.91 -8.49 15.78
C GLU A 88 -8.61 -7.06 15.34
N VAL A 89 -7.51 -6.49 15.81
CA VAL A 89 -7.03 -5.16 15.42
C VAL A 89 -6.69 -5.15 13.92
N MET A 90 -5.88 -6.11 13.47
CA MET A 90 -5.51 -6.23 12.06
C MET A 90 -6.71 -6.52 11.17
N ALA A 91 -7.72 -7.26 11.62
CA ALA A 91 -8.95 -7.49 10.86
C ALA A 91 -9.79 -6.22 10.62
N ARG A 92 -9.52 -5.12 11.34
CA ARG A 92 -10.15 -3.81 11.09
C ARG A 92 -9.43 -2.98 10.04
N CYS A 93 -8.16 -3.28 9.77
CA CYS A 93 -7.39 -2.62 8.73
C CYS A 93 -7.71 -3.26 7.36
N ILE A 94 -7.96 -2.45 6.33
CA ILE A 94 -8.35 -2.97 5.01
C ILE A 94 -7.16 -3.55 4.25
N ASP A 95 -5.97 -2.97 4.40
CA ASP A 95 -4.76 -3.34 3.70
C ASP A 95 -4.19 -4.68 4.17
N THR A 96 -4.23 -4.98 5.47
CA THR A 96 -3.88 -6.30 6.05
C THR A 96 -4.83 -7.42 5.64
N ARG A 97 -6.04 -7.06 5.21
CA ARG A 97 -7.03 -8.02 4.70
C ARG A 97 -6.88 -8.28 3.20
N LEU A 98 -6.28 -7.33 2.46
CA LEU A 98 -6.21 -7.39 1.00
C LEU A 98 -4.82 -7.79 0.49
N PHE A 99 -3.75 -7.31 1.12
CA PHE A 99 -2.36 -7.56 0.75
C PHE A 99 -1.68 -8.46 1.77
#